data_AF-A0A0D6L288-F1
#
_entry.id   AF-A0A0D6L288-F1
#
_cell.length_a   1.000
_cell.length_b   1.000
_cell.length_c   1.000
_cell.angle_alpha   90.00
_cell.angle_beta   90.00
_cell.angle_gamma   90.00
#
_symmetry.space_group_name_H-M   'P 1'
#
loop_
_entity.id
_entity.type
_entity.pdbx_description
1 polymer ?
#
loop_
_entity_poly.entity_id
_entity_poly.type
_entity_poly.pdbx_seq_one_letter_code
_entity_poly.pdbx_strand_id
1 'polypeptide(L)' 'MRSDRTWSDIRDISAYRNIGERITHAPKLPAVLTEATSWHRNAQGKIELVAHQSPTQVQPSLTCAALPSI' A
#
# COMPACT_ATOMS: atom_id res chain seq x y z
N MET A 1 -33.06 -32.68 -3.55
CA MET A 1 -31.76 -32.85 -4.23
C MET A 1 -31.22 -31.46 -4.54
N ARG A 2 -30.35 -30.90 -3.69
CA ARG A 2 -29.65 -29.64 -3.97
C ARG A 2 -28.30 -30.02 -4.60
N SER A 3 -27.96 -29.38 -5.72
CA SER A 3 -26.71 -29.65 -6.45
C SER A 3 -25.58 -28.86 -5.80
N ASP A 4 -24.75 -29.54 -5.01
CA ASP A 4 -23.51 -28.98 -4.47
C ASP A 4 -22.45 -28.97 -5.58
N ARG A 5 -22.63 -28.09 -6.57
CA ARG A 5 -21.62 -27.88 -7.61
C ARG A 5 -20.49 -27.03 -7.04
N THR A 6 -19.35 -27.66 -6.77
CA THR A 6 -18.10 -26.95 -6.49
C THR A 6 -17.77 -26.06 -7.69
N TRP A 7 -17.47 -24.80 -7.40
CA TRP A 7 -17.02 -23.85 -8.40
C TRP A 7 -15.73 -24.38 -9.04
N SER A 8 -15.80 -24.74 -10.31
CA SER A 8 -14.65 -25.12 -11.13
C SER A 8 -14.37 -23.97 -12.09
N ASP A 9 -13.39 -23.15 -11.75
CA ASP A 9 -12.93 -22.08 -12.63
C ASP A 9 -11.95 -22.65 -13.66
N ILE A 10 -12.39 -22.74 -14.92
CA ILE A 10 -11.59 -23.23 -16.05
C ILE A 10 -10.89 -22.10 -16.83
N ARG A 11 -10.94 -20.86 -16.33
CA ARG A 11 -10.35 -19.73 -17.05
C ARG A 11 -8.83 -19.84 -17.07
N ASP A 12 -8.27 -19.75 -18.27
CA ASP A 12 -6.82 -19.69 -18.44
C ASP A 12 -6.29 -18.32 -17.98
N ILE A 13 -5.49 -18.34 -16.92
CA ILE A 13 -4.81 -17.16 -16.34
C ILE A 13 -3.34 -17.08 -16.74
N SER A 14 -2.89 -17.92 -17.68
CA SER A 14 -1.50 -17.96 -18.15
C SER A 14 -0.99 -16.59 -18.60
N ALA A 15 -1.85 -15.78 -19.21
CA ALA A 15 -1.54 -14.41 -19.64
C ALA A 15 -1.09 -13.46 -18.51
N TYR A 16 -1.43 -13.76 -17.25
CA TYR A 16 -1.02 -12.97 -16.08
C TYR A 16 0.20 -13.53 -15.36
N ARG A 17 0.64 -14.75 -15.72
CA ARG A 17 1.84 -15.37 -15.18
C ARG A 17 3.06 -14.88 -15.96
N ASN A 18 3.51 -13.66 -15.69
CA ASN A 18 4.82 -13.17 -16.15
C ASN A 18 5.94 -13.91 -15.41
N ILE A 19 6.27 -15.13 -15.84
CA ILE A 19 7.35 -15.97 -15.28
C ILE A 19 8.73 -15.56 -15.86
N GLY A 20 8.76 -14.67 -16.86
CA GLY A 20 9.99 -14.32 -17.60
C GLY A 20 10.58 -12.94 -17.33
N GLU A 21 9.81 -11.97 -16.82
CA GLU A 21 10.37 -10.68 -16.45
C GLU A 21 10.94 -10.78 -15.06
N ARG A 22 12.21 -11.18 -15.03
CA ARG A 22 13.15 -10.97 -13.94
C ARG A 22 12.95 -9.55 -13.39
N ILE A 23 12.12 -9.43 -12.34
CA ILE A 23 12.16 -8.29 -11.41
C ILE A 23 13.51 -8.44 -10.72
N THR A 24 14.58 -8.07 -11.42
CA THR A 24 15.84 -7.70 -10.78
C THR A 24 15.43 -6.71 -9.72
N HIS A 25 15.54 -7.10 -8.46
CA HIS A 25 15.38 -6.21 -7.33
C HIS A 25 16.34 -5.04 -7.58
N ALA A 26 15.85 -3.96 -8.19
CA ALA A 26 16.40 -2.67 -7.88
C ALA A 26 16.31 -2.57 -6.35
N PRO A 27 17.38 -2.18 -5.63
CA PRO A 27 17.23 -1.86 -4.22
C PRO A 27 16.11 -0.83 -4.15
N LYS A 28 14.94 -1.28 -3.71
CA LYS A 28 13.78 -0.42 -3.51
C LYS A 28 14.22 0.47 -2.37
N LEU A 29 14.73 1.66 -2.69
CA LEU A 29 14.83 2.72 -1.71
C LEU A 29 13.49 2.73 -1.00
N PRO A 30 13.47 2.69 0.34
CA PRO A 30 12.22 2.71 1.08
C PRO A 30 11.45 3.93 0.58
N ALA A 31 10.37 3.67 -0.17
CA ALA A 31 9.50 4.72 -0.63
C ALA A 31 8.89 5.28 0.64
N VAL A 32 9.22 6.52 0.98
CA VAL A 32 8.62 7.22 2.10
C VAL A 32 7.14 7.39 1.75
N LEU A 33 6.31 6.50 2.29
CA LEU A 33 4.86 6.59 2.13
C LEU A 33 4.42 7.85 2.87
N THR A 34 3.83 8.79 2.13
CA THR A 34 3.30 10.03 2.67
C THR A 34 1.80 10.05 2.41
N GLU A 35 1.04 10.32 3.47
CA GLU A 35 -0.42 10.45 3.38
C GLU A 35 -0.79 11.70 2.57
N ALA A 36 -1.73 11.54 1.63
CA ALA A 36 -2.24 12.67 0.86
C ALA A 36 -3.18 13.51 1.72
N THR A 37 -3.01 14.84 1.70
CA THR A 37 -3.85 15.78 2.45
C THR A 37 -5.04 16.29 1.65
N SER A 38 -4.95 16.28 0.32
CA SER A 38 -6.00 16.77 -0.57
C SER A 38 -5.85 16.19 -1.97
N TRP A 39 -6.82 16.46 -2.83
CA TRP A 39 -6.78 16.16 -4.26
C TRP A 39 -7.48 17.25 -5.04
N HIS A 40 -7.13 17.40 -6.31
CA HIS A 40 -7.81 18.31 -7.23
C HIS A 40 -7.75 17.77 -8.66
N ARG A 41 -8.52 18.40 -9.57
CA ARG A 41 -8.43 18.12 -11.01
C ARG A 41 -7.56 19.18 -11.68
N ASN A 42 -6.63 18.74 -12.52
CA ASN A 42 -5.83 19.66 -13.34
C ASN A 42 -6.63 20.17 -14.55
N ALA A 43 -6.04 21.10 -15.31
CA ALA A 43 -6.67 21.69 -16.49
C ALA A 43 -7.01 20.66 -17.59
N GLN A 44 -6.37 19.48 -17.57
CA GLN A 44 -6.64 18.36 -18.48
C GLN A 44 -7.69 17.38 -17.92
N GLY A 45 -8.27 17.67 -16.76
CA GLY A 45 -9.31 16.87 -16.12
C GLY A 45 -8.81 15.62 -15.38
N LYS A 46 -7.49 15.44 -15.22
CA LYS A 46 -6.91 14.33 -14.45
C LYS A 46 -6.88 14.65 -12.95
N ILE A 47 -6.98 13.62 -12.12
CA ILE A 47 -6.89 13.74 -10.67
C ILE A 47 -5.42 13.78 -10.25
N GLU A 48 -5.07 14.76 -9.42
CA GLU A 48 -3.76 14.89 -8.80
C GLU A 48 -3.92 14.93 -7.27
N LEU A 49 -3.14 14.09 -6.59
CA LEU A 49 -3.07 14.01 -5.13
C LEU A 49 -2.04 15.02 -4.61
N VAL A 50 -2.41 15.77 -3.58
CA VAL A 50 -1.56 16.78 -2.94
C VAL A 50 -1.19 16.31 -1.54
N ALA A 51 0.11 16.09 -1.32
CA ALA A 51 0.67 15.79 -0.01
C ALA A 51 1.49 16.98 0.48
N HIS A 52 1.13 17.53 1.64
CA HIS A 52 2.03 18.40 2.38
C HIS A 52 3.15 17.54 2.97
N GLN A 53 4.35 18.10 3.11
CA GLN A 53 5.44 17.42 3.82
C GLN A 53 4.96 17.11 5.24
N SER A 54 4.73 15.84 5.57
CA SER A 54 4.52 15.43 6.96
C SER A 54 5.75 15.85 7.76
N PRO A 55 5.61 16.41 8.97
CA PRO A 55 6.76 16.68 9.82
C PRO A 55 7.45 15.35 10.12
N THR A 56 8.55 15.07 9.43
CA THR A 56 9.31 13.82 9.49
C THR A 56 9.98 13.59 10.86
N GLN A 57 9.85 14.55 11.78
CA GLN A 57 10.55 14.59 13.06
C GLN A 57 9.63 15.08 14.17
N VAL A 58 8.49 14.43 14.39
CA VAL A 58 7.83 14.53 15.70
C VAL A 58 8.35 13.35 16.51
N GLN A 59 9.36 13.58 17.35
CA GLN A 59 9.82 12.58 18.30
C GLN A 59 8.65 12.31 19.26
N PRO A 60 8.04 11.11 19.26
CA PRO A 60 7.01 10.80 20.22
C PRO A 60 7.64 10.86 21.61
N SER A 61 7.07 11.67 22.51
CA SER A 61 7.46 11.69 23.91
C SER A 61 7.00 10.38 24.56
N LEU A 62 7.81 9.33 24.42
CA LEU A 62 7.59 8.05 25.07
C LEU A 62 7.86 8.24 26.57
N THR A 63 6.79 8.50 27.33
CA THR A 63 6.87 8.56 28.79
C THR A 63 6.56 7.16 29.30
N CYS A 64 7.59 6.40 29.69
CA CYS A 64 7.37 5.13 30.37
C CYS A 64 6.72 5.42 31.73
N ALA A 65 5.47 5.01 31.92
CA ALA A 65 4.88 4.95 33.25
C ALA A 65 5.63 3.87 34.04
N ALA A 66 6.45 4.29 35.00
CA ALA A 66 7.09 3.36 35.92
C ALA A 66 5.99 2.65 36.73
N LEU A 67 5.94 1.32 36.61
CA LEU A 67 5.08 0.49 37.46
C LEU A 67 5.60 0.58 38.90
N PRO A 68 4.74 0.80 39.91
CA PRO A 68 5.16 0.80 41.30
C PRO A 68 5.67 -0.60 41.67
N SER A 69 6.87 -0.67 42.25
CA SER A 69 7.37 -1.90 42.88
C SER A 69 6.52 -2.19 44.11
N ILE A 70 5.94 -3.39 44.15
CA ILE A 70 5.33 -3.97 45.36
C ILE A 70 6.43 -4.65 46.18
#